data_AF-A0A1F9TRT3-F1
#
_entry.id   AF-A0A1F9TRT3-F1
#
_cell.length_a   1.000
_cell.length_b   1.000
_cell.length_c   1.000
_cell.angle_alpha   90.00
_cell.angle_beta   90.00
_cell.angle_gamma   90.00
#
_symmetry.space_group_name_H-M   'P 1'
#
loop_
_entity.id
_entity.type
_entity.pdbx_description
1 polymer ?
#
loop_
_entity_poly.entity_id
_entity_poly.type
_entity_poly.pdbx_seq_one_letter_code
_entity_poly.pdbx_strand_id
1 'polypeptide(L)'
;MKFLEKMTESERIVMYYAEDFSNVTNELVAAVSWPKDVDMLSFSFKPFTPRGGYVRHNLKSGYVIRYMYGGRTSALKPLGKPLANSPITARAPRNVDEALEVTNATLCRDSSAKRDKNGPAYNKERKLYLGMIRDGKVKSVLLFKNGRNVGIASLTDIPRLEGGKSSTFTWFWIDKRLSKAEYEDARYKATKWAKASAQPHMASANFDGNKETQKDDSRFGLKPCRILFARKQ
;
A
#
# COMPACT_ATOMS: atom_id res chain seq x y z
N MET A 1 11.69 -21.81 -20.39
CA MET A 1 11.31 -20.89 -19.30
C MET A 1 12.46 -20.90 -18.30
N LYS A 2 13.25 -19.83 -18.19
CA LYS A 2 14.38 -19.77 -17.25
C LYS A 2 13.80 -19.41 -15.87
N PHE A 3 13.76 -20.39 -14.98
CA PHE A 3 13.51 -20.30 -13.53
C PHE A 3 12.15 -19.71 -13.12
N LEU A 4 11.19 -20.62 -12.89
CA LEU A 4 9.96 -20.34 -12.19
C LEU A 4 9.83 -21.32 -11.03
N GLU A 5 9.89 -20.82 -9.80
CA GLU A 5 9.73 -21.63 -8.60
C GLU A 5 8.41 -21.29 -7.91
N LYS A 6 7.57 -22.30 -7.66
CA LYS A 6 6.33 -22.12 -6.87
C LYS A 6 6.73 -21.99 -5.40
N MET A 7 6.47 -20.82 -4.82
CA MET A 7 6.86 -20.52 -3.44
C MET A 7 5.73 -20.81 -2.43
N THR A 8 4.47 -20.60 -2.82
CA THR A 8 3.34 -20.85 -1.93
C THR A 8 2.05 -21.07 -2.70
N GLU A 9 1.12 -21.78 -2.07
CA GLU A 9 -0.28 -21.87 -2.48
C GLU A 9 -1.15 -21.87 -1.22
N SER A 10 -2.20 -21.06 -1.27
CA SER A 10 -3.28 -21.04 -0.29
C SER A 10 -4.59 -20.81 -1.05
N GLU A 11 -5.72 -20.94 -0.36
CA GLU A 11 -7.05 -20.65 -0.92
C GLU A 11 -7.16 -19.24 -1.54
N ARG A 12 -6.29 -18.30 -1.14
CA ARG A 12 -6.35 -16.90 -1.59
C ARG A 12 -5.27 -16.48 -2.57
N ILE A 13 -4.12 -17.14 -2.57
CA ILE A 13 -2.98 -16.72 -3.38
C ILE A 13 -2.13 -17.91 -3.81
N VAL A 14 -1.78 -17.93 -5.09
CA VAL A 14 -0.68 -18.73 -5.62
C VAL A 14 0.48 -17.80 -5.95
N MET A 15 1.69 -18.19 -5.56
CA MET A 15 2.87 -17.34 -5.71
C MET A 15 4.03 -18.07 -6.35
N TYR A 16 4.68 -17.36 -7.26
CA TYR A 16 5.91 -17.77 -7.90
C TYR A 16 7.04 -16.77 -7.68
N TYR A 17 8.27 -17.23 -7.83
CA TYR A 17 9.44 -16.37 -7.96
C TYR A 17 9.85 -16.28 -9.43
N ALA A 18 9.88 -15.07 -9.97
CA ALA A 18 10.25 -14.77 -11.36
C ALA A 18 11.71 -14.29 -11.50
N GLU A 19 12.44 -14.18 -10.39
CA GLU A 19 13.78 -13.60 -10.26
C GLU A 19 13.89 -12.11 -10.65
N ASP A 20 13.50 -11.73 -11.85
CA ASP A 20 13.51 -10.37 -12.38
C ASP A 20 12.11 -9.94 -12.83
N PHE A 21 11.79 -8.66 -12.68
CA PHE A 21 10.50 -8.11 -13.11
C PHE A 21 10.26 -8.27 -14.61
N SER A 22 11.30 -8.16 -15.44
CA SER A 22 11.21 -8.31 -16.90
C SER A 22 10.75 -9.69 -17.36
N ASN A 23 10.89 -10.72 -16.50
CA ASN A 23 10.38 -12.06 -16.76
C ASN A 23 8.86 -12.16 -16.57
N VAL A 24 8.23 -11.21 -15.88
CA VAL A 24 6.78 -11.21 -15.70
C VAL A 24 6.09 -10.69 -16.96
N THR A 25 5.78 -11.61 -17.87
CA THR A 25 5.10 -11.33 -19.15
C THR A 25 3.69 -11.90 -19.19
N ASN A 26 2.92 -11.56 -20.22
CA ASN A 26 1.58 -12.13 -20.43
C ASN A 26 1.64 -13.64 -20.67
N GLU A 27 2.67 -14.09 -21.39
CA GLU A 27 2.92 -15.49 -21.71
C GLU A 27 3.22 -16.27 -20.42
N LEU A 28 4.03 -15.69 -19.52
CA LEU A 28 4.28 -16.31 -18.21
C LEU A 28 2.99 -16.41 -17.40
N VAL A 29 2.23 -15.32 -17.28
CA VAL A 29 0.96 -15.29 -16.53
C VAL A 29 -0.02 -16.34 -17.06
N ALA A 30 -0.05 -16.58 -18.37
CA ALA A 30 -0.91 -17.61 -18.98
C ALA A 30 -0.39 -19.05 -18.81
N ALA A 31 0.93 -19.22 -18.67
CA ALA A 31 1.56 -20.54 -18.60
C ALA A 31 1.61 -21.14 -17.19
N VAL A 32 1.52 -20.31 -16.14
CA VAL A 32 1.57 -20.79 -14.75
C VAL A 32 0.26 -21.44 -14.32
N SER A 33 0.35 -22.37 -13.36
CA SER A 33 -0.84 -22.93 -12.71
C SER A 33 -1.47 -21.90 -11.79
N TRP A 34 -2.57 -21.29 -12.24
CA TRP A 34 -3.41 -20.43 -11.43
C TRP A 34 -4.81 -21.04 -11.37
N PRO A 35 -5.13 -21.81 -10.31
CA PRO A 35 -6.45 -22.43 -10.14
C PRO A 35 -7.58 -21.39 -10.20
N LYS A 36 -8.75 -21.80 -10.70
CA LYS A 36 -9.90 -20.90 -10.93
C LYS A 36 -10.49 -20.37 -9.61
N ASP A 37 -10.40 -21.16 -8.56
CA ASP A 37 -10.85 -20.93 -7.20
C ASP A 37 -9.89 -20.09 -6.36
N VAL A 38 -8.64 -19.90 -6.81
CA VAL A 38 -7.65 -19.04 -6.14
C VAL A 38 -7.78 -17.59 -6.60
N ASP A 39 -8.08 -16.68 -5.67
CA ASP A 39 -8.37 -15.25 -5.93
C ASP A 39 -7.23 -14.52 -6.67
N MET A 40 -5.98 -14.78 -6.27
CA MET A 40 -4.82 -14.00 -6.71
C MET A 40 -3.66 -14.86 -7.20
N LEU A 41 -3.00 -14.38 -8.25
CA LEU A 41 -1.69 -14.84 -8.69
C LEU A 41 -0.64 -13.78 -8.36
N SER A 42 0.51 -14.20 -7.85
CA SER A 42 1.59 -13.29 -7.47
C SER A 42 2.95 -13.75 -8.00
N PHE A 43 3.76 -12.80 -8.43
CA PHE A 43 5.17 -13.04 -8.76
C PHE A 43 6.04 -12.12 -7.91
N SER A 44 6.95 -12.73 -7.15
CA SER A 44 8.02 -12.02 -6.45
C SER A 44 9.26 -11.96 -7.34
N PHE A 45 10.06 -10.91 -7.19
CA PHE A 45 11.28 -10.67 -7.97
C PHE A 45 12.27 -9.81 -7.17
N LYS A 46 13.53 -9.76 -7.62
CA LYS A 46 14.57 -8.92 -7.05
C LYS A 46 14.11 -7.45 -7.04
N PRO A 47 14.17 -6.75 -5.89
CA PRO A 47 13.72 -5.37 -5.81
C PRO A 47 14.55 -4.44 -6.72
N PHE A 48 13.88 -3.58 -7.49
CA PHE A 48 14.55 -2.67 -8.44
C PHE A 48 14.13 -1.21 -8.25
N THR A 49 14.82 -0.27 -8.91
CA THR A 49 14.46 1.16 -8.89
C THR A 49 13.78 1.51 -10.23
N PRO A 50 12.46 1.74 -10.26
CA PRO A 50 11.77 2.06 -11.51
C PRO A 50 12.15 3.45 -12.03
N ARG A 51 12.36 3.57 -13.35
CA ARG A 51 12.61 4.87 -14.01
C ARG A 51 11.41 5.80 -13.81
N GLY A 52 11.64 6.98 -13.24
CA GLY A 52 10.59 7.95 -12.93
C GLY A 52 9.75 7.62 -11.69
N GLY A 53 10.13 6.60 -10.91
CA GLY A 53 9.52 6.27 -9.62
C GLY A 53 8.23 5.45 -9.69
N TYR A 54 7.89 4.86 -10.83
CA TYR A 54 6.70 3.99 -10.95
C TYR A 54 6.93 2.87 -11.96
N VAL A 55 6.28 1.73 -11.76
CA VAL A 55 6.47 0.57 -12.63
C VAL A 55 5.80 0.83 -13.98
N ARG A 56 6.52 0.48 -15.06
CA ARG A 56 6.00 0.46 -16.44
C ARG A 56 5.98 -0.99 -16.92
N HIS A 57 4.90 -1.39 -17.57
CA HIS A 57 4.72 -2.75 -18.08
C HIS A 57 3.84 -2.75 -19.34
N ASN A 58 3.93 -3.85 -20.10
CA ASN A 58 3.08 -4.13 -21.25
C ASN A 58 2.10 -5.29 -20.98
N LEU A 59 1.86 -5.62 -19.69
CA LEU A 59 0.88 -6.64 -19.30
C LEU A 59 -0.53 -6.23 -19.75
N LYS A 60 -1.30 -7.21 -20.22
CA LYS A 60 -2.66 -7.05 -20.72
C LYS A 60 -3.57 -6.50 -19.63
N SER A 61 -4.55 -5.69 -20.04
CA SER A 61 -5.55 -5.08 -19.18
C SER A 61 -6.63 -6.05 -18.67
N GLY A 62 -6.55 -7.35 -18.96
CA GLY A 62 -7.51 -8.35 -18.51
C GLY A 62 -7.50 -8.60 -16.99
N TYR A 63 -6.49 -8.10 -16.29
CA TYR A 63 -6.33 -8.29 -14.84
C TYR A 63 -6.44 -6.96 -14.07
N VAL A 64 -6.79 -7.06 -12.80
CA VAL A 64 -6.50 -6.01 -11.83
C VAL A 64 -5.08 -6.24 -11.33
N ILE A 65 -4.18 -5.28 -11.56
CA ILE A 65 -2.76 -5.39 -11.23
C ILE A 65 -2.44 -4.51 -10.04
N ARG A 66 -1.72 -5.08 -9.06
CA ARG A 66 -1.13 -4.33 -7.94
C ARG A 66 0.36 -4.60 -7.84
N TYR A 67 1.13 -3.56 -7.53
CA TYR A 67 2.54 -3.64 -7.20
C TYR A 67 2.71 -3.54 -5.69
N MET A 68 3.41 -4.52 -5.12
CA MET A 68 3.89 -4.43 -3.76
C MET A 68 5.31 -3.84 -3.78
N TYR A 69 5.44 -2.74 -3.07
CA TYR A 69 6.68 -2.05 -2.78
C TYR A 69 7.14 -2.45 -1.40
N GLY A 70 8.42 -2.81 -1.23
CA GLY A 70 8.99 -3.26 0.04
C GLY A 70 10.39 -2.72 0.28
N GLY A 71 10.80 -2.67 1.54
CA GLY A 71 12.14 -2.26 1.92
C GLY A 71 12.41 -2.39 3.42
N ARG A 72 13.70 -2.27 3.78
CA ARG A 72 14.13 -2.18 5.19
C ARG A 72 13.75 -0.82 5.75
N THR A 73 13.08 -0.80 6.90
CA THR A 73 12.57 0.42 7.54
C THR A 73 13.67 1.40 7.88
N SER A 74 14.85 0.91 8.28
CA SER A 74 16.02 1.75 8.60
C SER A 74 16.48 2.60 7.41
N ALA A 75 16.33 2.10 6.18
CA ALA A 75 16.74 2.79 4.96
C ALA A 75 15.73 3.83 4.44
N LEU A 76 14.52 3.88 5.02
CA LEU A 76 13.46 4.76 4.54
C LEU A 76 13.72 6.22 4.94
N LYS A 77 13.25 7.15 4.11
CA LYS A 77 13.39 8.60 4.34
C LYS A 77 12.00 9.23 4.37
N PRO A 78 11.55 9.81 5.51
CA PRO A 78 10.27 10.52 5.57
C PRO A 78 10.12 11.51 4.41
N LEU A 79 8.92 11.53 3.84
CA LEU A 79 8.58 12.35 2.67
C LEU A 79 8.10 13.71 3.12
N GLY A 80 8.40 14.76 2.36
CA GLY A 80 8.00 16.12 2.69
C GLY A 80 9.05 16.86 3.51
N LYS A 81 8.65 17.96 4.15
CA LYS A 81 9.57 18.84 4.89
C LYS A 81 8.92 19.28 6.21
N PRO A 82 9.66 19.26 7.33
CA PRO A 82 9.15 19.81 8.57
C PRO A 82 8.92 21.32 8.43
N LEU A 83 7.85 21.81 9.05
CA LEU A 83 7.54 23.25 9.12
C LEU A 83 7.79 23.77 10.55
N ALA A 84 8.58 24.83 10.67
CA ALA A 84 8.77 25.54 11.93
C ALA A 84 7.43 26.12 12.41
N ASN A 85 7.10 25.99 13.70
CA ASN A 85 5.82 26.41 14.27
C ASN A 85 4.61 25.81 13.55
N SER A 86 4.73 24.57 13.08
CA SER A 86 3.65 23.94 12.32
C SER A 86 2.34 23.90 13.11
N PRO A 87 1.21 24.31 12.49
CA PRO A 87 -0.11 24.22 13.12
C PRO A 87 -0.67 22.79 13.10
N ILE A 88 0.06 21.84 12.52
CA ILE A 88 -0.38 20.45 12.39
C ILE A 88 0.15 19.64 13.56
N THR A 89 -0.74 19.01 14.32
CA THR A 89 -0.37 18.06 15.37
C THR A 89 -0.61 16.63 14.89
N ALA A 90 0.21 15.70 15.37
CA ALA A 90 0.10 14.28 15.06
C ALA A 90 -0.12 13.52 16.36
N ARG A 91 -1.14 12.66 16.41
CA ARG A 91 -1.42 11.80 17.57
C ARG A 91 -2.06 10.48 17.14
N ALA A 92 -1.97 9.47 18.00
CA ALA A 92 -2.77 8.27 17.84
C ALA A 92 -4.27 8.60 18.01
N PRO A 93 -5.17 7.78 17.43
CA PRO A 93 -6.58 7.79 17.81
C PRO A 93 -6.72 7.57 19.33
N ARG A 94 -7.72 8.20 19.94
CA ARG A 94 -8.05 8.06 21.37
C ARG A 94 -8.59 6.67 21.68
N ASN A 95 -9.31 6.09 20.72
CA ASN A 95 -9.94 4.78 20.82
C ASN A 95 -10.24 4.25 19.41
N VAL A 96 -10.77 3.02 19.34
CA VAL A 96 -11.14 2.35 18.10
C VAL A 96 -12.24 3.11 17.35
N ASP A 97 -13.20 3.70 18.06
CA ASP A 97 -14.31 4.42 17.44
C ASP A 97 -13.83 5.66 16.67
N GLU A 98 -12.92 6.45 17.24
CA GLU A 98 -12.32 7.59 16.54
C GLU A 98 -11.50 7.12 15.32
N ALA A 99 -10.80 6.00 15.43
CA ALA A 99 -10.07 5.43 14.29
C ALA A 99 -11.02 5.03 13.15
N LEU A 100 -12.14 4.38 13.46
CA LEU A 100 -13.16 4.00 12.49
C LEU A 100 -13.86 5.20 11.87
N GLU A 101 -14.23 6.20 12.68
CA GLU A 101 -14.90 7.41 12.23
C GLU A 101 -14.03 8.17 11.22
N VAL A 102 -12.77 8.45 11.58
CA VAL A 102 -11.85 9.18 10.70
C VAL A 102 -11.49 8.35 9.46
N THR A 103 -11.28 7.05 9.59
CA THR A 103 -11.01 6.18 8.44
C THR A 103 -12.18 6.19 7.47
N ASN A 104 -13.42 6.03 7.94
CA ASN A 104 -14.60 6.09 7.07
C ASN A 104 -14.76 7.46 6.42
N ALA A 105 -14.59 8.54 7.18
CA ALA A 105 -14.70 9.91 6.66
C ALA A 105 -13.67 10.18 5.55
N THR A 106 -12.45 9.66 5.68
CA THR A 106 -11.37 9.87 4.71
C THR A 106 -11.50 8.96 3.49
N LEU A 107 -11.91 7.69 3.66
CA LEU A 107 -12.25 6.79 2.55
C LEU A 107 -13.32 7.40 1.64
N CYS A 108 -14.39 7.99 2.20
CA CYS A 108 -15.45 8.64 1.43
C CYS A 108 -15.00 9.93 0.70
N ARG A 109 -13.90 10.54 1.15
CA ARG A 109 -13.34 11.77 0.57
C ARG A 109 -12.30 11.51 -0.51
N ASP A 110 -11.78 10.29 -0.62
CA ASP A 110 -10.83 9.94 -1.67
C ASP A 110 -11.53 9.91 -3.03
N SER A 111 -11.03 10.71 -3.97
CA SER A 111 -11.54 10.72 -5.34
C SER A 111 -11.29 9.38 -6.05
N SER A 112 -10.34 8.58 -5.59
CA SER A 112 -10.13 7.20 -6.05
C SER A 112 -11.25 6.25 -5.60
N ALA A 113 -11.93 6.56 -4.49
CA ALA A 113 -13.15 5.89 -4.01
C ALA A 113 -14.44 6.41 -4.67
N LYS A 114 -14.36 7.47 -5.48
CA LYS A 114 -15.50 8.13 -6.17
C LYS A 114 -15.70 7.73 -7.64
N ARG A 115 -15.02 6.70 -8.16
CA ARG A 115 -15.21 6.24 -9.55
C ARG A 115 -15.50 4.75 -9.59
N ASP A 116 -16.67 4.38 -10.08
CA ASP A 116 -17.02 3.17 -10.86
C ASP A 116 -16.54 1.78 -10.34
N LYS A 117 -15.95 1.73 -9.14
CA LYS A 117 -15.21 0.58 -8.58
C LYS A 117 -15.68 0.19 -7.18
N ASN A 118 -16.76 0.79 -6.67
CA ASN A 118 -17.45 0.37 -5.44
C ASN A 118 -18.28 -0.92 -5.65
N GLY A 119 -17.78 -1.83 -6.49
CA GLY A 119 -18.35 -3.15 -6.69
C GLY A 119 -18.18 -4.02 -5.45
N PRO A 120 -18.80 -5.21 -5.43
CA PRO A 120 -18.80 -6.12 -4.28
C PRO A 120 -17.40 -6.41 -3.72
N ALA A 121 -16.37 -6.51 -4.56
CA ALA A 121 -14.99 -6.75 -4.16
C ALA A 121 -14.40 -5.61 -3.31
N TYR A 122 -14.60 -4.34 -3.72
CA TYR A 122 -14.14 -3.19 -2.94
C TYR A 122 -14.85 -3.13 -1.58
N ASN A 123 -16.17 -3.38 -1.57
CA ASN A 123 -16.93 -3.41 -0.33
C ASN A 123 -16.48 -4.54 0.61
N LYS A 124 -16.10 -5.71 0.06
CA LYS A 124 -15.49 -6.82 0.82
C LYS A 124 -14.15 -6.40 1.41
N GLU A 125 -13.24 -5.83 0.62
CA GLU A 125 -11.94 -5.32 1.11
C GLU A 125 -12.11 -4.23 2.18
N ARG A 126 -13.03 -3.28 1.97
CA ARG A 126 -13.34 -2.24 2.95
C ARG A 126 -13.87 -2.83 4.25
N LYS A 127 -14.83 -3.77 4.19
CA LYS A 127 -15.37 -4.44 5.39
C LYS A 127 -14.27 -5.18 6.15
N LEU A 128 -13.39 -5.89 5.45
CA LEU A 128 -12.24 -6.58 6.04
C LEU A 128 -11.31 -5.58 6.73
N TYR A 129 -10.95 -4.48 6.06
CA TYR A 129 -10.08 -3.45 6.63
C TYR A 129 -10.68 -2.78 7.88
N LEU A 130 -11.96 -2.41 7.84
CA LEU A 130 -12.66 -1.86 9.01
C LEU A 130 -12.75 -2.89 10.15
N GLY A 131 -12.89 -4.18 9.83
CA GLY A 131 -12.79 -5.26 10.81
C GLY A 131 -11.42 -5.31 11.47
N MET A 132 -10.34 -5.17 10.70
CA MET A 132 -8.98 -5.12 11.27
C MET A 132 -8.76 -3.93 12.21
N ILE A 133 -9.39 -2.79 11.94
CA ILE A 133 -9.37 -1.64 12.86
C ILE A 133 -10.10 -1.98 14.16
N ARG A 134 -11.28 -2.59 14.08
CA ARG A 134 -12.05 -3.03 15.26
C ARG A 134 -11.26 -3.99 16.14
N ASP A 135 -10.54 -4.92 15.51
CA ASP A 135 -9.71 -5.91 16.19
C ASP A 135 -8.39 -5.35 16.74
N GLY A 136 -8.12 -4.04 16.61
CA GLY A 136 -6.87 -3.43 17.07
C GLY A 136 -5.63 -3.83 16.25
N LYS A 137 -5.80 -4.42 15.07
CA LYS A 137 -4.69 -4.88 14.20
C LYS A 137 -4.07 -3.74 13.39
N VAL A 138 -4.73 -2.59 13.34
CA VAL A 138 -4.30 -1.41 12.56
C VAL A 138 -3.79 -0.33 13.50
N LYS A 139 -2.50 0.02 13.35
CA LYS A 139 -1.88 1.19 13.97
C LYS A 139 -2.17 2.41 13.09
N SER A 140 -2.53 3.55 13.68
CA SER A 140 -2.79 4.78 12.92
C SER A 140 -2.21 6.02 13.60
N VAL A 141 -1.84 7.00 12.80
CA VAL A 141 -1.64 8.39 13.23
C VAL A 141 -2.66 9.28 12.55
N LEU A 142 -3.25 10.17 13.34
CA LEU A 142 -4.18 11.19 12.88
C LEU A 142 -3.46 12.53 12.89
N LEU A 143 -3.67 13.33 11.84
CA LEU A 143 -3.12 14.68 11.71
C LEU A 143 -4.24 15.70 11.90
N PHE A 144 -4.01 16.69 12.74
CA PHE A 144 -5.00 17.72 13.07
C PHE A 144 -4.45 19.12 12.86
N LYS A 145 -5.27 20.03 12.34
CA LYS A 145 -5.02 21.48 12.30
C LYS A 145 -6.21 22.17 12.96
N ASN A 146 -5.98 22.92 14.04
CA ASN A 146 -7.02 23.63 14.79
C ASN A 146 -8.22 22.73 15.16
N GLY A 147 -7.95 21.52 15.67
CA GLY A 147 -8.98 20.55 16.06
C GLY A 147 -9.63 19.78 14.89
N ARG A 148 -9.42 20.18 13.64
CA ARG A 148 -9.94 19.47 12.46
C ARG A 148 -8.96 18.43 11.95
N ASN A 149 -9.45 17.22 11.65
CA ASN A 149 -8.65 16.20 10.98
C ASN A 149 -8.29 16.63 9.54
N VAL A 150 -6.99 16.61 9.24
CA VAL A 150 -6.41 16.95 7.92
C VAL A 150 -5.56 15.83 7.35
N GLY A 151 -5.48 14.69 8.02
CA GLY A 151 -4.79 13.53 7.49
C GLY A 151 -4.86 12.29 8.38
N ILE A 152 -4.54 11.16 7.79
CA ILE A 152 -4.40 9.87 8.45
C ILE A 152 -3.33 9.05 7.71
N ALA A 153 -2.53 8.30 8.47
CA ALA A 153 -1.72 7.22 7.94
C ALA A 153 -1.87 5.99 8.83
N SER A 154 -2.01 4.82 8.20
CA SER A 154 -2.32 3.57 8.88
C SER A 154 -1.44 2.42 8.40
N LEU A 155 -1.00 1.60 9.35
CA LEU A 155 -0.17 0.42 9.15
C LEU A 155 -0.85 -0.81 9.74
N THR A 156 -0.67 -1.96 9.09
CA THR A 156 -0.95 -3.26 9.69
C THR A 156 0.30 -4.13 9.59
N ASP A 157 0.55 -4.93 10.61
CA ASP A 157 1.65 -5.90 10.57
C ASP A 157 1.14 -7.18 9.90
N ILE A 158 1.78 -7.59 8.82
CA ILE A 158 1.42 -8.77 8.02
C ILE A 158 2.59 -9.74 8.03
N PRO A 159 2.36 -11.06 8.14
CA PRO A 159 3.39 -12.05 7.88
C PRO A 159 3.98 -11.88 6.47
N ARG A 160 5.29 -11.92 6.37
CA ARG A 160 5.99 -12.04 5.09
C ARG A 160 5.95 -13.51 4.67
N LEU A 161 5.82 -13.75 3.36
CA LEU A 161 5.72 -15.12 2.85
C LEU A 161 7.05 -15.86 2.95
N GLU A 162 8.15 -15.13 2.90
CA GLU A 162 9.52 -15.56 3.14
C GLU A 162 9.91 -15.63 4.64
N GLY A 163 8.93 -15.47 5.54
CA GLY A 163 9.14 -15.45 6.99
C GLY A 163 9.35 -14.06 7.58
N GLY A 164 8.97 -13.92 8.86
CA GLY A 164 8.98 -12.65 9.58
C GLY A 164 7.71 -11.81 9.35
N LYS A 165 7.77 -10.52 9.71
CA LYS A 165 6.65 -9.57 9.59
C LYS A 165 7.08 -8.31 8.84
N SER A 166 6.14 -7.72 8.11
CA SER A 166 6.27 -6.38 7.53
C SER A 166 5.12 -5.50 8.00
N SER A 167 5.39 -4.22 8.27
CA SER A 167 4.33 -3.23 8.43
C SER A 167 3.92 -2.72 7.05
N THR A 168 2.69 -3.00 6.65
CA THR A 168 2.16 -2.60 5.35
C THR A 168 1.31 -1.34 5.50
N PHE A 169 1.56 -0.32 4.69
CA PHE A 169 0.65 0.81 4.55
C PHE A 169 -0.71 0.34 4.05
N THR A 170 -1.74 0.60 4.85
CA THR A 170 -3.13 0.19 4.56
C THR A 170 -3.98 1.37 4.13
N TRP A 171 -3.69 2.55 4.65
CA TRP A 171 -4.38 3.77 4.28
C TRP A 171 -3.48 4.98 4.48
N PHE A 172 -3.56 5.94 3.56
CA PHE A 172 -2.83 7.20 3.63
C PHE A 172 -3.66 8.28 2.95
N TRP A 173 -4.03 9.33 3.70
CA TRP A 173 -4.78 10.46 3.16
C TRP A 173 -4.32 11.75 3.84
N ILE A 174 -4.17 12.82 3.06
CA ILE A 174 -3.89 14.18 3.53
C ILE A 174 -4.80 15.13 2.76
N ASP A 175 -5.40 16.09 3.47
CA ASP A 175 -6.28 17.09 2.87
C ASP A 175 -5.51 17.97 1.87
N LYS A 176 -5.85 17.85 0.58
CA LYS A 176 -5.20 18.59 -0.50
C LYS A 176 -5.49 20.10 -0.48
N ARG A 177 -6.39 20.57 0.39
CA ARG A 177 -6.67 22.00 0.60
C ARG A 177 -5.69 22.69 1.55
N LEU A 178 -4.80 21.94 2.19
CA LEU A 178 -3.69 22.52 2.95
C LEU A 178 -2.80 23.37 2.03
N SER A 179 -2.18 24.40 2.58
CA SER A 179 -1.12 25.10 1.83
C SER A 179 0.03 24.13 1.52
N LYS A 180 0.84 24.43 0.51
CA LYS A 180 1.95 23.55 0.11
C LYS A 180 2.89 23.22 1.27
N ALA A 181 3.25 24.21 2.10
CA ALA A 181 4.13 24.00 3.26
C ALA A 181 3.49 23.08 4.31
N GLU A 182 2.21 23.27 4.59
CA GLU A 182 1.45 22.45 5.53
C GLU A 182 1.24 21.02 5.02
N TYR A 183 0.98 20.85 3.72
CA TYR A 183 0.85 19.53 3.10
C TYR A 183 2.15 18.74 3.21
N GLU A 184 3.28 19.38 2.91
CA GLU A 184 4.61 18.76 3.02
C GLU A 184 4.96 18.42 4.48
N ASP A 185 4.54 19.23 5.45
CA ASP A 185 4.74 18.95 6.88
C ASP A 185 3.82 17.83 7.40
N ALA A 186 2.54 17.82 7.00
CA ALA A 186 1.62 16.70 7.27
C ALA A 186 2.21 15.38 6.75
N ARG A 187 2.72 15.40 5.52
CA ARG A 187 3.35 14.25 4.88
C ARG A 187 4.61 13.80 5.60
N TYR A 188 5.42 14.75 6.05
CA TYR A 188 6.61 14.47 6.85
C TYR A 188 6.26 13.81 8.17
N LYS A 189 5.29 14.34 8.92
CA LYS A 189 4.83 13.77 10.18
C LYS A 189 4.26 12.37 10.01
N ALA A 190 3.41 12.15 9.01
CA ALA A 190 2.81 10.85 8.74
C ALA A 190 3.85 9.79 8.39
N THR A 191 4.77 10.10 7.48
CA THR A 191 5.80 9.14 7.02
C THR A 191 6.92 8.95 8.05
N LYS A 192 7.23 9.97 8.86
CA LYS A 192 8.11 9.85 10.03
C LYS A 192 7.50 8.93 11.07
N TRP A 193 6.23 9.11 11.41
CA TRP A 193 5.50 8.20 12.31
C TRP A 193 5.49 6.78 11.77
N ALA A 194 5.23 6.60 10.48
CA ALA A 194 5.16 5.28 9.88
C ALA A 194 6.51 4.55 9.95
N LYS A 195 7.61 5.25 9.64
CA LYS A 195 8.97 4.72 9.80
C LYS A 195 9.26 4.33 11.26
N ALA A 196 8.84 5.14 12.23
CA ALA A 196 9.08 4.87 13.65
C ALA A 196 8.22 3.74 14.22
N SER A 197 7.01 3.54 13.68
CA SER A 197 6.02 2.57 14.18
C SER A 197 6.06 1.22 13.46
N ALA A 198 6.88 1.12 12.41
CA ALA A 198 6.95 -0.05 11.58
C ALA A 198 7.88 -1.12 12.15
N GLN A 199 7.59 -2.37 11.77
CA GLN A 199 8.50 -3.50 11.87
C GLN A 199 9.81 -3.22 11.09
N PRO A 200 10.87 -4.04 11.24
CA PRO A 200 12.12 -3.86 10.50
C PRO A 200 11.98 -3.83 8.96
N HIS A 201 10.85 -4.30 8.43
CA HIS A 201 10.46 -4.18 7.04
C HIS A 201 9.13 -3.44 6.91
N MET A 202 9.05 -2.57 5.90
CA MET A 202 7.80 -1.95 5.48
C MET A 202 7.40 -2.37 4.08
N ALA A 203 6.11 -2.35 3.83
CA ALA A 203 5.54 -2.54 2.51
C ALA A 203 4.41 -1.56 2.22
N SER A 204 4.06 -1.46 0.95
CA SER A 204 2.89 -0.74 0.44
C SER A 204 2.40 -1.47 -0.80
N ALA A 205 1.10 -1.47 -1.06
CA ALA A 205 0.51 -2.10 -2.23
C ALA A 205 -0.32 -1.10 -3.02
N ASN A 206 0.02 -0.89 -4.30
CA ASN A 206 -0.63 0.09 -5.16
C ASN A 206 -1.15 -0.54 -6.43
N PHE A 207 -2.28 -0.05 -6.92
CA PHE A 207 -2.71 -0.34 -8.28
C PHE A 207 -1.72 0.21 -9.31
N ASP A 208 -1.59 -0.51 -10.43
CA ASP A 208 -0.81 -0.12 -11.61
C ASP A 208 -1.12 1.31 -12.10
N GLY A 209 -2.39 1.72 -12.08
CA GLY A 209 -2.84 3.05 -12.48
C GLY A 209 -2.47 4.18 -11.51
N ASN A 210 -2.10 3.89 -10.25
CA ASN A 210 -1.82 4.92 -9.24
C ASN A 210 -0.33 5.35 -9.23
N LYS A 211 0.07 6.03 -10.30
CA LYS A 211 1.47 6.45 -10.51
C LYS A 211 1.98 7.40 -9.43
N GLU A 212 1.14 8.26 -8.87
CA GLU A 212 1.56 9.23 -7.85
C GLU A 212 1.91 8.54 -6.53
N THR A 213 1.08 7.58 -6.06
CA THR A 213 1.44 6.83 -4.85
C THR A 213 2.65 5.92 -5.08
N GLN A 214 2.81 5.34 -6.27
CA GLN A 214 4.03 4.59 -6.61
C GLN A 214 5.30 5.46 -6.54
N LYS A 215 5.22 6.72 -7.01
CA LYS A 215 6.32 7.70 -6.88
C LYS A 215 6.57 8.05 -5.41
N ASP A 216 5.52 8.13 -4.61
CA ASP A 216 5.64 8.39 -3.18
C ASP A 216 6.39 7.25 -2.47
N ASP A 217 6.03 6.01 -2.75
CA ASP A 217 6.72 4.83 -2.20
C ASP A 217 8.18 4.77 -2.65
N SER A 218 8.45 5.04 -3.93
CA SER A 218 9.82 5.10 -4.45
C SER A 218 10.64 6.19 -3.76
N ARG A 219 10.07 7.39 -3.57
CA ARG A 219 10.73 8.50 -2.85
C ARG A 219 10.95 8.17 -1.37
N PHE A 220 10.07 7.38 -0.78
CA PHE A 220 10.16 6.96 0.61
C PHE A 220 11.31 5.95 0.82
N GLY A 221 11.73 5.30 -0.27
CA GLY A 221 12.82 4.32 -0.31
C GLY A 221 12.34 2.88 -0.48
N LEU A 222 11.04 2.66 -0.70
CA LEU A 222 10.51 1.34 -1.03
C LEU A 222 10.77 1.03 -2.50
N LYS A 223 10.94 -0.25 -2.81
CA LYS A 223 11.18 -0.74 -4.17
C LYS A 223 10.12 -1.77 -4.56
N PRO A 224 9.63 -1.79 -5.81
CA PRO A 224 8.80 -2.88 -6.29
C PRO A 224 9.54 -4.19 -6.07
N CYS A 225 8.89 -5.16 -5.44
CA CYS A 225 9.45 -6.48 -5.17
C CYS A 225 8.46 -7.62 -5.50
N ARG A 226 7.21 -7.27 -5.79
CA ARG A 226 6.17 -8.22 -6.15
C ARG A 226 5.07 -7.55 -6.97
N ILE A 227 4.46 -8.34 -7.84
CA ILE A 227 3.27 -7.97 -8.61
C ILE A 227 2.16 -8.98 -8.32
N LEU A 228 0.94 -8.50 -8.11
CA LEU A 228 -0.25 -9.28 -7.87
C LEU A 228 -1.25 -9.07 -9.01
N PHE A 229 -1.88 -10.16 -9.42
CA PHE A 229 -2.93 -10.23 -10.42
C PHE A 229 -4.19 -10.76 -9.76
N ALA A 230 -5.32 -10.09 -9.99
CA ALA A 230 -6.64 -10.63 -9.73
C ALA A 230 -7.45 -10.64 -11.04
N ARG A 231 -8.28 -11.67 -11.23
CA ARG A 231 -9.19 -11.76 -12.38
C ARG A 231 -10.22 -10.63 -12.29
N LYS A 232 -10.59 -10.02 -13.42
CA LYS A 232 -11.59 -8.94 -13.47
C LYS A 232 -13.05 -9.44 -13.35
N GLN A 233 -13.26 -10.76 -13.29
CA GLN A 233 -14.42 -11.56 -13.72
C GLN A 233 -14.15 -12.20 -15.08
#